data_AF-A0A0D6ZBR6-F1
#
_entry.id   AF-A0A0D6ZBR6-F1
#
_cell.length_a   1.000
_cell.length_b   1.000
_cell.length_c   1.000
_cell.angle_alpha   90.00
_cell.angle_beta   90.00
_cell.angle_gamma   90.00
#
_symmetry.space_group_name_H-M   'P 1'
#
loop_
_entity.id
_entity.type
_entity.pdbx_description
1 polymer ?
#
loop_
_entity_poly.entity_id
_entity_poly.type
_entity_poly.pdbx_seq_one_letter_code
_entity_poly.pdbx_strand_id
1 'polypeptide(L)'
;MLENGYVLPTVAELLYYHKKGIRSIHESSVNEELSEVVSRVNNILAKMELEQLSFVEHVEAESEHPQMISRRAFFARIGSNSKNTVLTSLTPIKWRFNEHSFKTSNLFKGWSFFKIKLNHEDCTLCKACFMICPSDVFRIAEDSLKLTDHNCCGCRLCSDICREKAVQITDNVHISEEESFSLVQANCKKCHTNFPSWKGAEELCPICSSGDKPNFFL
;
A
#
# COMPACT_ATOMS: atom_id res chain seq x y z
N MET A 1 4.34 -10.87 30.19
CA MET A 1 5.51 -11.75 30.01
C MET A 1 5.71 -11.88 28.52
N LEU A 2 6.69 -11.16 27.96
CA LEU A 2 7.09 -11.29 26.55
C LEU A 2 8.24 -12.30 26.54
N GLU A 3 7.93 -13.57 26.33
CA GLU A 3 8.93 -14.60 26.11
C GLU A 3 9.55 -14.37 24.73
N ASN A 4 10.77 -13.83 24.67
CA ASN A 4 11.75 -13.83 23.57
C ASN A 4 11.26 -14.05 22.12
N GLY A 5 10.17 -13.39 21.72
CA GLY A 5 9.63 -13.47 20.36
C GLY A 5 10.34 -12.46 19.48
N TYR A 6 11.31 -12.91 18.70
CA TYR A 6 11.83 -12.09 17.60
C TYR A 6 10.67 -11.75 16.66
N VAL A 7 10.38 -10.46 16.49
CA VAL A 7 9.40 -10.01 15.50
C VAL A 7 10.06 -10.11 14.13
N LEU A 8 9.55 -11.00 13.28
CA LEU A 8 10.04 -11.12 11.91
C LEU A 8 9.74 -9.85 11.12
N PRO A 9 10.70 -9.37 10.30
CA PRO A 9 10.44 -8.25 9.41
C PRO A 9 9.38 -8.63 8.39
N THR A 10 8.48 -7.71 8.10
CA THR A 10 7.47 -7.82 7.05
C THR A 10 8.09 -7.64 5.66
N VAL A 11 7.36 -8.07 4.63
CA VAL A 11 7.73 -7.82 3.22
C VAL A 11 7.95 -6.32 2.95
N ALA A 12 7.09 -5.45 3.49
CA ALA A 12 7.19 -4.01 3.31
C ALA A 12 8.45 -3.41 3.97
N GLU A 13 8.85 -3.92 5.13
CA GLU A 13 10.07 -3.51 5.82
C GLU A 13 11.33 -3.92 5.05
N LEU A 14 11.40 -5.17 4.58
CA LEU A 14 12.54 -5.63 3.78
C LEU A 14 12.65 -4.88 2.45
N LEU A 15 11.54 -4.58 1.79
CA LEU A 15 11.51 -3.72 0.61
C LEU A 15 11.94 -2.29 0.91
N TYR A 16 11.56 -1.73 2.07
CA TYR A 16 12.04 -0.43 2.52
C TYR A 16 13.56 -0.43 2.72
N TYR A 17 14.11 -1.44 3.40
CA TYR A 17 15.56 -1.59 3.61
C TYR A 17 16.31 -1.76 2.29
N HIS A 18 15.76 -2.54 1.37
CA HIS A 18 16.27 -2.62 0.00
C HIS A 18 16.30 -1.25 -0.66
N LYS A 19 15.22 -0.46 -0.57
CA LYS A 19 15.21 0.90 -1.10
C LYS A 19 16.27 1.81 -0.45
N LYS A 20 16.69 1.52 0.78
CA LYS A 20 17.77 2.21 1.50
C LYS A 20 19.19 1.73 1.15
N GLY A 21 19.32 0.75 0.24
CA GLY A 21 20.61 0.24 -0.22
C GLY A 21 21.09 -1.02 0.49
N ILE A 22 20.29 -1.60 1.39
CA ILE A 22 20.62 -2.87 2.04
C ILE A 22 20.37 -4.02 1.04
N ARG A 23 21.35 -4.89 0.86
CA ARG A 23 21.28 -6.02 -0.10
C ARG A 23 21.52 -7.38 0.53
N SER A 24 22.12 -7.42 1.71
CA SER A 24 22.54 -8.66 2.37
C SER A 24 21.92 -8.79 3.76
N ILE A 25 21.64 -10.03 4.14
CA ILE A 25 21.15 -10.42 5.45
C ILE A 25 22.18 -11.40 6.04
N HIS A 26 22.56 -11.19 7.30
CA HIS A 26 23.56 -12.02 7.95
C HIS A 26 23.00 -13.40 8.30
N GLU A 27 23.72 -14.47 7.91
CA GLU A 27 23.20 -15.84 7.93
C GLU A 27 22.89 -16.38 9.34
N SER A 28 23.63 -15.96 10.36
CA SER A 28 23.32 -16.34 11.76
C SER A 28 21.93 -15.88 12.25
N SER A 29 21.26 -15.01 11.50
CA SER A 29 19.88 -14.54 11.77
C SER A 29 18.82 -15.30 10.98
N VAL A 30 19.19 -16.32 10.20
CA VAL A 30 18.29 -17.02 9.28
C VAL A 30 17.58 -18.18 9.97
N ASN A 31 16.25 -18.12 9.94
CA ASN A 31 15.36 -19.24 10.22
C ASN A 31 14.45 -19.49 9.01
N GLU A 32 13.70 -20.59 9.03
CA GLU A 32 12.81 -20.98 7.91
C GLU A 32 11.79 -19.89 7.57
N GLU A 33 11.21 -19.27 8.59
CA GLU A 33 10.22 -18.19 8.44
C GLU A 33 10.81 -16.93 7.77
N LEU A 34 12.02 -16.51 8.16
CA LEU A 34 12.71 -15.39 7.53
C LEU A 34 13.07 -15.70 6.08
N SER A 35 13.50 -16.93 5.79
CA SER A 35 13.80 -17.38 4.43
C SER A 35 12.57 -17.29 3.51
N GLU A 36 11.40 -17.67 4.02
CA GLU A 36 10.14 -17.54 3.27
C GLU A 36 9.81 -16.06 2.97
N VAL A 37 9.96 -15.18 3.95
CA VAL A 37 9.71 -13.74 3.75
C VAL A 37 10.70 -13.15 2.73
N VAL A 38 11.99 -13.51 2.82
CA VAL A 38 13.02 -13.06 1.87
C VAL A 38 12.73 -13.58 0.46
N SER A 39 12.30 -14.84 0.32
CA SER A 39 11.88 -15.41 -0.96
C SER A 39 10.71 -14.63 -1.58
N ARG A 40 9.70 -14.27 -0.79
CA ARG A 40 8.58 -13.41 -1.23
C ARG A 40 9.07 -12.04 -1.70
N VAL A 41 10.00 -11.43 -0.98
CA VAL A 41 10.61 -10.14 -1.36
C VAL A 41 11.40 -10.27 -2.67
N ASN A 42 12.22 -11.31 -2.82
CA ASN A 42 13.00 -11.53 -4.03
C ASN A 42 12.12 -11.77 -5.26
N ASN A 43 10.99 -12.47 -5.11
CA ASN A 43 10.00 -12.62 -6.18
C ASN A 43 9.40 -11.26 -6.60
N ILE A 44 9.15 -10.36 -5.66
CA ILE A 44 8.69 -9.00 -5.94
C ILE A 44 9.78 -8.20 -6.67
N LEU A 45 11.02 -8.22 -6.15
CA LEU A 45 12.16 -7.52 -6.74
C LEU A 45 12.44 -8.01 -8.17
N ALA A 46 12.35 -9.32 -8.41
CA ALA A 46 12.53 -9.92 -9.72
C ALA A 46 11.47 -9.45 -10.74
N LYS A 47 10.19 -9.36 -10.34
CA LYS A 47 9.13 -8.77 -11.19
C LYS A 47 9.42 -7.32 -11.57
N MET A 48 10.19 -6.62 -10.75
CA MET A 48 10.57 -5.22 -10.94
C MET A 48 11.95 -5.05 -11.60
N GLU A 49 12.60 -6.15 -12.01
CA GLU A 49 13.96 -6.17 -12.56
C GLU A 49 15.01 -5.54 -11.61
N LEU A 50 14.80 -5.69 -10.30
CA LEU A 50 15.71 -5.21 -9.26
C LEU A 50 16.60 -6.33 -8.72
N GLU A 51 17.77 -5.93 -8.23
CA GLU A 51 18.72 -6.82 -7.54
C GLU A 51 18.07 -7.49 -6.32
N GLN A 52 18.31 -8.78 -6.13
CA GLN A 52 17.72 -9.58 -5.06
C GLN A 52 18.51 -9.47 -3.75
N LEU A 53 17.85 -9.74 -2.63
CA LEU A 53 18.50 -9.90 -1.33
C LEU A 53 19.23 -11.25 -1.25
N SER A 54 20.43 -11.24 -0.67
CA SER A 54 21.24 -12.44 -0.43
C SER A 54 21.54 -12.67 1.05
N PHE A 55 21.83 -13.91 1.41
CA PHE A 55 22.38 -14.24 2.73
C PHE A 55 23.91 -14.23 2.68
N VAL A 56 24.55 -13.73 3.72
CA VAL A 56 26.02 -13.68 3.84
C VAL A 56 26.48 -14.20 5.20
N GLU A 57 27.48 -15.08 5.21
CA GLU A 57 28.13 -15.58 6.43
C GLU A 57 28.96 -14.50 7.13
N HIS A 58 29.53 -13.58 6.35
CA HIS A 58 30.37 -12.51 6.85
C HIS A 58 29.92 -11.18 6.24
N VAL A 59 29.60 -10.21 7.11
CA VAL A 59 29.48 -8.82 6.69
C VAL A 59 30.90 -8.31 6.49
N GLU A 60 31.33 -8.15 5.24
CA GLU A 60 32.55 -7.41 4.93
C GLU A 60 32.31 -5.96 5.36
N ALA A 61 32.65 -5.66 6.61
CA ALA A 61 32.86 -4.29 7.01
C ALA A 61 34.05 -3.82 6.16
N GLU A 62 33.81 -2.93 5.19
CA GLU A 62 34.88 -2.11 4.65
C GLU A 62 35.67 -1.62 5.85
N SER A 63 36.96 -1.96 5.87
CA SER A 63 37.88 -1.61 6.94
C SER A 63 38.19 -0.11 6.88
N GLU A 64 37.18 0.73 7.05
CA GLU A 64 37.40 2.04 7.62
C GLU A 64 37.87 1.79 9.04
N HIS A 65 39.19 1.76 9.24
CA HIS A 65 39.79 1.85 10.56
C HIS A 65 39.03 2.90 11.36
N PRO A 66 38.25 2.52 12.40
CA PRO A 66 37.51 3.49 13.16
C PRO A 66 38.56 4.30 13.91
N GLN A 67 38.91 5.47 13.37
CA GLN A 67 39.75 6.40 14.08
C GLN A 67 39.04 6.65 15.41
N MET A 68 39.72 6.37 16.52
CA MET A 68 39.24 6.72 17.85
C MET A 68 39.18 8.26 17.93
N ILE A 69 38.07 8.82 17.47
CA ILE A 69 37.76 10.22 17.62
C ILE A 69 37.12 10.42 18.98
N SER A 70 37.55 11.47 19.69
CA SER A 70 36.92 11.83 20.95
C SER A 70 35.42 12.09 20.74
N ARG A 71 34.59 11.87 21.77
CA ARG A 71 33.16 12.20 21.72
C ARG A 71 32.92 13.64 21.22
N ARG A 72 33.77 14.58 21.63
CA ARG A 72 33.74 15.98 21.20
C ARG A 72 34.08 16.14 19.71
N ALA A 73 35.09 15.44 19.22
CA ALA A 73 35.43 15.43 17.79
C ALA A 73 34.33 14.79 16.94
N PHE A 74 33.68 13.74 17.45
CA PHE A 74 32.50 13.12 16.82
C PHE A 74 31.34 14.12 16.70
N PHE A 75 30.93 14.77 17.79
CA PHE A 75 29.85 15.77 17.75
C PHE A 75 30.20 17.01 16.92
N ALA A 76 31.46 17.45 16.91
CA ALA A 76 31.91 18.56 16.06
C ALA A 76 31.83 18.21 14.57
N ARG A 77 32.27 17.00 14.19
CA ARG A 77 32.22 16.49 12.80
C ARG A 77 30.77 16.25 12.33
N ILE A 78 29.88 15.93 13.27
CA ILE A 78 28.43 15.84 13.06
C ILE A 78 27.78 17.21 12.89
N GLY A 79 28.24 18.23 13.62
CA GLY A 79 27.73 19.59 13.53
C GLY A 79 28.18 20.36 12.29
N SER A 80 29.35 20.03 11.73
CA SER A 80 29.94 20.76 10.60
C SER A 80 29.42 20.35 9.22
N ASN A 81 28.85 19.15 9.08
CA ASN A 81 28.27 18.70 7.81
C ASN A 81 26.79 19.12 7.74
N SER A 82 26.53 20.25 7.07
CA SER A 82 25.19 20.83 6.81
C SER A 82 24.19 19.92 6.05
N LYS A 83 24.51 18.65 5.81
CA LYS A 83 23.65 17.65 5.16
C LYS A 83 23.06 16.66 6.17
N ASN A 84 22.55 17.17 7.29
CA ASN A 84 22.07 16.40 8.44
C ASN A 84 20.70 15.68 8.24
N THR A 85 20.52 15.04 7.08
CA THR A 85 19.34 14.20 6.79
C THR A 85 19.46 12.79 7.39
N VAL A 86 20.68 12.31 7.66
CA VAL A 86 20.90 10.95 8.17
C VAL A 86 20.69 10.86 9.68
N LEU A 87 21.20 11.79 10.50
CA LEU A 87 21.08 11.72 11.96
C LEU A 87 19.68 12.02 12.50
N THR A 88 18.93 12.91 11.86
CA THR A 88 17.52 13.14 12.22
C THR A 88 16.64 11.92 11.93
N SER A 89 17.14 10.97 11.14
CA SER A 89 16.48 9.69 10.91
C SER A 89 16.88 8.61 11.91
N LEU A 90 17.91 8.80 12.75
CA LEU A 90 18.44 7.80 13.70
C LEU A 90 17.91 7.98 15.14
N THR A 91 17.02 8.94 15.39
CA THR A 91 16.40 9.09 16.70
C THR A 91 15.33 8.01 16.90
N PRO A 92 15.36 7.22 17.99
CA PRO A 92 14.41 6.13 18.24
C PRO A 92 12.94 6.56 18.19
N ILE A 93 12.66 7.83 18.50
CA ILE A 93 11.33 8.42 18.49
C ILE A 93 10.75 8.49 17.07
N LYS A 94 11.54 8.81 16.04
CA LYS A 94 11.02 8.87 14.66
C LYS A 94 10.77 7.49 14.06
N TRP A 95 11.60 6.49 14.38
CA TRP A 95 11.36 5.09 13.98
C TRP A 95 10.03 4.56 14.50
N ARG A 96 9.62 5.02 15.68
CA ARG A 96 8.36 4.60 16.32
C ARG A 96 7.09 5.12 15.62
N PHE A 97 7.19 6.07 14.69
CA PHE A 97 6.05 6.67 13.98
C PHE A 97 6.18 6.61 12.44
N ASN A 98 7.00 5.70 11.91
CA ASN A 98 7.30 5.61 10.48
C ASN A 98 6.25 4.85 9.65
N GLU A 99 5.00 4.75 10.08
CA GLU A 99 3.95 3.94 9.42
C GLU A 99 3.76 4.31 7.93
N HIS A 100 3.92 5.59 7.58
CA HIS A 100 3.88 6.05 6.18
C HIS A 100 5.13 5.69 5.35
N SER A 101 6.26 5.37 5.99
CA SER A 101 7.53 5.05 5.31
C SER A 101 7.50 3.69 4.65
N PHE A 102 6.63 2.78 5.11
CA PHE A 102 6.46 1.43 4.58
C PHE A 102 5.38 1.33 3.50
N LYS A 103 4.74 2.44 3.13
CA LYS A 103 3.79 2.45 2.01
C LYS A 103 4.54 2.13 0.71
N THR A 104 4.25 0.97 0.13
CA THR A 104 4.88 0.49 -1.11
C THR A 104 4.71 1.46 -2.27
N SER A 105 3.56 2.13 -2.36
CA SER A 105 3.28 3.18 -3.35
C SER A 105 4.23 4.40 -3.27
N ASN A 106 4.75 4.71 -2.07
CA ASN A 106 5.76 5.77 -1.89
C ASN A 106 7.17 5.27 -2.24
N LEU A 107 7.44 3.98 -2.00
CA LEU A 107 8.76 3.36 -2.23
C LEU A 107 9.01 3.07 -3.71
N PHE A 108 7.97 2.66 -4.43
CA PHE A 108 8.04 2.23 -5.82
C PHE A 108 7.00 2.97 -6.66
N LYS A 109 7.34 4.20 -7.04
CA LYS A 109 6.51 5.02 -7.91
C LYS A 109 6.25 4.30 -9.24
N GLY A 110 5.00 4.34 -9.69
CA GLY A 110 4.58 3.72 -10.96
C GLY A 110 4.38 2.21 -10.89
N TRP A 111 4.56 1.59 -9.74
CA TRP A 111 4.26 0.18 -9.51
C TRP A 111 3.06 0.05 -8.59
N SER A 112 2.25 -0.99 -8.83
CA SER A 112 1.20 -1.41 -7.92
C SER A 112 1.52 -2.80 -7.39
N PHE A 113 1.17 -3.04 -6.13
CA PHE A 113 1.34 -4.32 -5.43
C PHE A 113 0.05 -5.14 -5.40
N PHE A 114 -1.07 -4.50 -5.73
CA PHE A 114 -2.38 -5.12 -5.70
C PHE A 114 -3.13 -4.73 -6.97
N LYS A 115 -3.65 -5.71 -7.69
CA LYS A 115 -4.55 -5.44 -8.82
C LYS A 115 -5.97 -5.36 -8.30
N ILE A 116 -6.70 -4.35 -8.74
CA ILE A 116 -8.12 -4.20 -8.43
C ILE A 116 -8.90 -4.43 -9.72
N LYS A 117 -9.93 -5.28 -9.64
CA LYS A 117 -10.86 -5.52 -10.73
C LYS A 117 -12.24 -5.04 -10.32
N LEU A 118 -12.87 -4.24 -11.17
CA LEU A 118 -14.24 -3.78 -11.01
C LEU A 118 -15.11 -4.42 -12.11
N ASN A 119 -16.09 -5.23 -11.73
CA ASN A 119 -17.10 -5.72 -12.67
C ASN A 119 -18.21 -4.66 -12.82
N HIS A 120 -18.25 -3.99 -13.96
CA HIS A 120 -19.29 -2.99 -14.27
C HIS A 120 -20.71 -3.57 -14.42
N GLU A 121 -20.86 -4.87 -14.69
CA GLU A 121 -22.18 -5.50 -14.82
C GLU A 121 -22.84 -5.68 -13.45
N ASP A 122 -22.06 -5.99 -12.42
CA ASP A 122 -22.53 -6.18 -11.05
C ASP A 122 -22.50 -4.88 -10.25
N CYS A 123 -21.64 -3.93 -10.62
CA CYS A 123 -21.47 -2.70 -9.85
C CYS A 123 -22.71 -1.81 -9.97
N THR A 124 -23.36 -1.51 -8.85
CA THR A 124 -24.51 -0.59 -8.82
C THR A 124 -24.13 0.88 -8.66
N LEU A 125 -22.84 1.23 -8.60
CA LEU A 125 -22.37 2.59 -8.31
C LEU A 125 -22.94 3.17 -6.99
N CYS A 126 -23.18 2.32 -5.99
CA CYS A 126 -23.67 2.74 -4.65
C CYS A 126 -22.64 3.55 -3.84
N LYS A 127 -21.39 3.65 -4.33
CA LYS A 127 -20.25 4.40 -3.76
C LYS A 127 -19.76 3.94 -2.37
N ALA A 128 -20.34 2.89 -1.78
CA ALA A 128 -19.91 2.40 -0.46
C ALA A 128 -18.42 2.04 -0.41
N CYS A 129 -17.92 1.33 -1.44
CA CYS A 129 -16.52 0.98 -1.57
C CYS A 129 -15.60 2.19 -1.79
N PHE A 130 -16.12 3.28 -2.37
CA PHE A 130 -15.34 4.49 -2.63
C PHE A 130 -15.12 5.25 -1.32
N MET A 131 -16.17 5.35 -0.50
CA MET A 131 -16.14 6.07 0.77
C MET A 131 -15.28 5.38 1.84
N ILE A 132 -15.19 4.04 1.83
CA ILE A 132 -14.41 3.31 2.83
C ILE A 132 -12.93 3.16 2.45
N CYS A 133 -12.55 3.46 1.20
CA CYS A 133 -11.18 3.23 0.73
C CYS A 133 -10.21 4.24 1.37
N PRO A 134 -9.27 3.83 2.24
CA PRO A 134 -8.32 4.76 2.88
C PRO A 134 -7.21 5.23 1.92
N SER A 135 -7.17 4.68 0.72
CA SER A 135 -6.13 4.88 -0.30
C SER A 135 -6.62 5.70 -1.50
N ASP A 136 -7.88 6.16 -1.49
CA ASP A 136 -8.50 6.95 -2.57
C ASP A 136 -8.28 6.35 -3.97
N VAL A 137 -8.41 5.02 -4.08
CA VAL A 137 -8.20 4.29 -5.35
C VAL A 137 -9.32 4.60 -6.35
N PHE A 138 -10.52 4.89 -5.85
CA PHE A 138 -11.68 5.23 -6.67
C PHE A 138 -11.90 6.74 -6.67
N ARG A 139 -11.93 7.35 -7.86
CA ARG A 139 -12.28 8.76 -8.05
C ARG A 139 -13.46 8.86 -8.99
N ILE A 140 -14.59 9.32 -8.46
CA ILE A 140 -15.83 9.47 -9.24
C ILE A 140 -16.11 10.95 -9.50
N ALA A 141 -16.43 11.26 -10.75
CA ALA A 141 -16.99 12.52 -11.21
C ALA A 141 -18.42 12.29 -11.75
N GLU A 142 -19.04 13.30 -12.34
CA GLU A 142 -20.39 13.19 -12.88
C GLU A 142 -20.46 12.23 -14.08
N ASP A 143 -19.45 12.24 -14.95
CA ASP A 143 -19.43 11.52 -16.22
C ASP A 143 -18.39 10.39 -16.26
N SER A 144 -17.64 10.19 -15.17
CA SER A 144 -16.52 9.27 -15.17
C SER A 144 -16.20 8.67 -13.81
N LEU A 145 -15.72 7.42 -13.83
CA LEU A 145 -15.10 6.75 -12.71
C LEU A 145 -13.66 6.42 -13.09
N LYS A 146 -12.70 6.88 -12.30
CA LYS A 146 -11.29 6.52 -12.41
C LYS A 146 -10.90 5.58 -11.29
N LEU A 147 -10.15 4.56 -11.64
CA LEU A 147 -9.60 3.57 -10.74
C LEU A 147 -8.09 3.55 -10.93
N THR A 148 -7.33 3.91 -9.88
CA THR A 148 -5.87 3.93 -9.91
C THR A 148 -5.31 2.99 -8.83
N ASP A 149 -4.79 1.84 -9.25
CA ASP A 149 -4.36 0.79 -8.32
C ASP A 149 -3.06 1.09 -7.57
N HIS A 150 -2.26 2.04 -8.04
CA HIS A 150 -0.98 2.49 -7.45
C HIS A 150 -1.02 2.62 -5.92
N ASN A 151 -2.08 3.23 -5.39
CA ASN A 151 -2.19 3.58 -3.98
C ASN A 151 -2.83 2.47 -3.12
N CYS A 152 -3.31 1.39 -3.74
CA CYS A 152 -3.94 0.30 -3.02
C CYS A 152 -2.99 -0.27 -1.97
N CYS A 153 -3.44 -0.34 -0.72
CA CYS A 153 -2.68 -0.93 0.39
C CYS A 153 -3.08 -2.37 0.71
N GLY A 154 -4.02 -2.96 -0.06
CA GLY A 154 -4.45 -4.34 0.14
C GLY A 154 -5.37 -4.57 1.35
N CYS A 155 -5.93 -3.52 1.95
CA CYS A 155 -6.79 -3.62 3.14
C CYS A 155 -8.14 -4.35 2.92
N ARG A 156 -8.54 -4.57 1.66
CA ARG A 156 -9.75 -5.34 1.24
C ARG A 156 -11.12 -4.81 1.70
N LEU A 157 -11.16 -3.69 2.42
CA LEU A 157 -12.41 -3.04 2.85
C LEU A 157 -13.41 -2.78 1.70
N CYS A 158 -12.93 -2.39 0.52
CA CYS A 158 -13.79 -2.15 -0.63
C CYS A 158 -14.42 -3.43 -1.21
N SER A 159 -13.71 -4.56 -1.13
CA SER A 159 -14.23 -5.87 -1.50
C SER A 159 -15.28 -6.34 -0.49
N ASP A 160 -15.00 -6.17 0.80
CA ASP A 160 -15.86 -6.67 1.88
C ASP A 160 -17.20 -5.92 1.97
N ILE A 161 -17.18 -4.60 1.75
CA ILE A 161 -18.41 -3.77 1.80
C ILE A 161 -19.28 -3.91 0.54
N CYS A 162 -18.74 -4.47 -0.55
CA CYS A 162 -19.45 -4.55 -1.81
C CYS A 162 -20.49 -5.68 -1.77
N ARG A 163 -21.76 -5.32 -1.58
CA ARG A 163 -22.88 -6.30 -1.53
C ARG A 163 -22.98 -7.14 -2.80
N GLU A 164 -22.75 -6.53 -3.95
CA GLU A 164 -22.80 -7.17 -5.26
C GLU A 164 -21.52 -7.93 -5.61
N LYS A 165 -20.48 -7.88 -4.75
CA LYS A 165 -19.16 -8.50 -4.99
C LYS A 165 -18.48 -8.05 -6.29
N ALA A 166 -18.81 -6.85 -6.76
CA ALA A 166 -18.29 -6.28 -7.99
C ALA A 166 -16.82 -5.84 -7.92
N VAL A 167 -16.24 -5.71 -6.71
CA VAL A 167 -14.84 -5.30 -6.50
C VAL A 167 -14.03 -6.51 -6.03
N GLN A 168 -12.90 -6.78 -6.69
CA GLN A 168 -11.96 -7.84 -6.31
C GLN A 168 -10.54 -7.27 -6.18
N ILE A 169 -9.78 -7.74 -5.19
CA ILE A 169 -8.37 -7.38 -4.99
C ILE A 169 -7.51 -8.64 -5.04
N THR A 170 -6.45 -8.63 -5.84
CA THR A 170 -5.47 -9.70 -5.91
C THR A 170 -4.06 -9.17 -5.60
N ASP A 171 -3.26 -9.97 -4.91
CA ASP A 171 -1.86 -9.66 -4.60
C ASP A 171 -1.04 -9.88 -5.88
N ASN A 172 -0.81 -8.82 -6.64
CA ASN A 172 -0.10 -8.88 -7.89
C ASN A 172 0.74 -7.63 -8.10
N VAL A 173 2.06 -7.81 -8.11
CA VAL A 173 3.02 -6.75 -8.44
C VAL A 173 3.07 -6.56 -9.95
N HIS A 174 2.78 -5.35 -10.40
CA HIS A 174 2.74 -4.96 -11.81
C HIS A 174 2.98 -3.45 -11.96
N ILE A 175 3.22 -2.98 -13.18
CA ILE A 175 3.23 -1.54 -13.50
C ILE A 175 1.82 -1.02 -13.23
N SER A 176 1.70 0.09 -12.50
CA SER A 176 0.39 0.61 -12.11
C SER A 176 -0.41 1.07 -13.32
N GLU A 177 -1.71 0.78 -13.29
CA GLU A 177 -2.65 1.11 -14.34
C GLU A 177 -3.72 2.08 -13.81
N GLU A 178 -4.17 2.98 -14.68
CA GLU A 178 -5.36 3.81 -14.45
C GLU A 178 -6.44 3.36 -15.43
N GLU A 179 -7.54 2.86 -14.88
CA GLU A 179 -8.72 2.49 -15.64
C GLU A 179 -9.75 3.61 -15.52
N SER A 180 -10.27 4.10 -16.64
CA SER A 180 -11.29 5.14 -16.68
C SER A 180 -12.54 4.61 -17.36
N PHE A 181 -13.67 4.70 -16.66
CA PHE A 181 -14.98 4.30 -17.14
C PHE A 181 -15.84 5.53 -17.37
N SER A 182 -16.61 5.53 -18.45
CA SER A 182 -17.62 6.57 -18.71
C SER A 182 -18.92 6.26 -17.99
N LEU A 183 -19.51 7.27 -17.37
CA LEU A 183 -20.77 7.20 -16.64
C LEU A 183 -21.79 8.14 -17.29
N VAL A 184 -23.07 7.81 -17.11
CA VAL A 184 -24.18 8.66 -17.54
C VAL A 184 -24.95 9.11 -16.30
N GLN A 185 -25.39 10.36 -16.29
CA GLN A 185 -26.29 10.86 -15.25
C GLN A 185 -27.73 10.42 -15.52
N ALA A 186 -28.37 9.83 -14.51
CA ALA A 186 -29.74 9.36 -14.55
C ALA A 186 -30.57 9.99 -13.43
N ASN A 187 -31.87 10.17 -13.69
CA ASN A 187 -32.84 10.62 -12.69
C ASN A 187 -33.63 9.41 -12.18
N CYS A 188 -33.66 9.20 -10.86
CA CYS A 188 -34.38 8.07 -10.29
C CYS A 188 -35.89 8.20 -10.50
N LYS A 189 -36.54 7.18 -11.07
CA LYS A 189 -38.00 7.16 -11.30
C LYS A 189 -38.84 7.23 -10.01
N LYS A 190 -38.27 6.87 -8.84
CA LYS A 190 -38.98 6.81 -7.55
C LYS A 190 -38.74 8.04 -6.66
N CYS A 191 -37.49 8.49 -6.55
CA CYS A 191 -37.11 9.60 -5.65
C CYS A 191 -36.66 10.86 -6.38
N HIS A 192 -36.58 10.83 -7.72
CA HIS A 192 -36.18 11.95 -8.58
C HIS A 192 -34.78 12.51 -8.32
N THR A 193 -33.94 11.79 -7.57
CA THR A 193 -32.55 12.19 -7.31
C THR A 193 -31.66 11.83 -8.51
N ASN A 194 -30.74 12.72 -8.87
CA ASN A 194 -29.68 12.44 -9.83
C ASN A 194 -28.67 11.44 -9.26
N PHE A 195 -28.29 10.47 -10.08
CA PHE A 195 -27.28 9.48 -9.72
C PHE A 195 -26.50 9.01 -10.96
N PRO A 196 -25.22 8.61 -10.79
CA PRO A 196 -24.46 8.01 -11.88
C PRO A 196 -24.96 6.60 -12.19
N SER A 197 -25.03 6.25 -13.48
CA SER A 197 -25.44 4.94 -13.99
C SER A 197 -24.50 4.48 -15.12
N TRP A 198 -24.41 3.17 -15.31
CA TRP A 198 -23.72 2.55 -16.45
C TRP A 198 -24.54 2.56 -17.75
N LYS A 199 -25.88 2.50 -17.65
CA LYS A 199 -26.78 2.25 -18.80
C LYS A 199 -27.85 3.33 -19.01
N GLY A 200 -27.95 4.34 -18.14
CA GLY A 200 -28.74 5.56 -18.37
C GLY A 200 -30.11 5.64 -17.68
N ALA A 201 -31.00 6.48 -18.21
CA ALA A 201 -32.12 7.14 -17.49
C ALA A 201 -33.34 6.26 -17.13
N GLU A 202 -33.28 4.95 -17.29
CA GLU A 202 -34.42 4.05 -17.01
C GLU A 202 -34.34 3.28 -15.70
N GLU A 203 -33.33 3.55 -14.87
CA GLU A 203 -33.03 2.79 -13.66
C GLU A 203 -33.55 3.45 -12.37
N LEU A 204 -33.80 2.61 -11.36
CA LEU A 204 -33.91 3.07 -9.98
C LEU A 204 -32.51 3.32 -9.43
N CYS A 205 -32.33 4.37 -8.62
CA CYS A 205 -31.06 4.57 -7.94
C CYS A 205 -30.78 3.41 -6.96
N PRO A 206 -29.51 3.17 -6.58
CA PRO A 206 -29.12 2.04 -5.72
C PRO A 206 -29.85 1.98 -4.37
N ILE A 207 -30.25 3.15 -3.86
CA ILE A 207 -31.02 3.25 -2.62
C ILE A 207 -32.47 2.77 -2.85
N CYS A 208 -33.09 3.19 -3.95
CA CYS A 208 -34.47 2.84 -4.26
C CYS A 208 -34.64 1.40 -4.75
N SER A 209 -33.62 0.81 -5.36
CA SER A 209 -33.62 -0.60 -5.80
C SER A 209 -33.44 -1.58 -4.64
N SER A 210 -32.70 -1.19 -3.59
CA SER A 210 -32.38 -2.06 -2.44
C SER A 210 -33.54 -2.32 -1.46
N GLY A 211 -34.77 -1.89 -1.78
CA GLY A 211 -36.01 -2.39 -1.16
C GLY A 211 -36.33 -1.88 0.25
N ASP A 212 -35.41 -1.92 1.20
CA ASP A 212 -35.77 -1.82 2.62
C ASP A 212 -35.20 -0.57 3.30
N LYS A 213 -36.11 0.28 3.79
CA LYS A 213 -35.78 1.15 4.93
C LYS A 213 -35.76 0.24 6.16
N PRO A 214 -34.63 0.03 6.85
CA PRO A 214 -34.70 -0.45 8.21
C PRO A 214 -35.52 0.58 8.99
N ASN A 215 -36.67 0.16 9.53
CA ASN A 215 -37.43 0.95 10.49
C ASN A 215 -36.54 1.15 11.72
N PHE A 216 -35.76 2.23 11.75
CA PHE A 216 -34.97 2.65 12.92
C PHE A 216 -35.85 3.32 14.01
N PHE A 217 -37.17 3.29 13.84
CA PHE A 217 -38.16 3.81 14.79
C PHE A 217 -39.29 2.78 14.98
N LEU A 218 -38.99 1.69 15.70
CA LEU A 218 -39.96 0.90 16.45
C LEU A 218 -39.32 0.51 17.78
#